data_AF-A0A258ID98-F1
#
_entry.id   AF-A0A258ID98-F1
#
_cell.length_a   1.000
_cell.length_b   1.000
_cell.length_c   1.000
_cell.angle_alpha   90.00
_cell.angle_beta   90.00
_cell.angle_gamma   90.00
#
_symmetry.space_group_name_H-M   'P 1'
#
loop_
_entity.id
_entity.type
_entity.pdbx_description
1 polymer ?
#
loop_
_entity_poly.entity_id
_entity_poly.type
_entity_poly.pdbx_seq_one_letter_code
_entity_poly.pdbx_strand_id
1 'polypeptide(L)'
;MADLAQHKARVINHHEASWASITFAGTRHRITLEFRGEEAIEAGECFIAFLPEHEFTIAGQLVADAAVVEVDHSLDPAVLTITCELLLLEEG
;
A
#
# COMPACT_ATOMS: atom_id res chain seq x y z
N MET A 1 6.66 3.89 -0.19
CA MET A 1 5.50 3.67 -1.08
C MET A 1 5.80 4.05 -2.52
N ALA A 2 6.12 5.30 -2.85
CA ALA A 2 6.43 5.70 -4.24
C ALA A 2 7.66 4.97 -4.82
N ASP A 3 8.71 4.78 -4.02
CA ASP A 3 9.93 4.06 -4.42
C ASP A 3 9.66 2.56 -4.70
N LEU A 4 8.92 1.91 -3.80
CA LEU A 4 8.50 0.52 -3.94
C LEU A 4 7.64 0.27 -5.18
N ALA A 5 6.80 1.25 -5.52
CA ALA A 5 5.98 1.25 -6.72
C ALA A 5 6.73 1.72 -7.98
N GLN A 6 8.05 1.92 -7.89
CA GLN A 6 8.93 2.45 -8.93
C GLN A 6 8.44 3.75 -9.58
N HIS A 7 7.64 4.54 -8.85
CA HIS A 7 6.94 5.72 -9.37
C HIS A 7 6.03 5.45 -10.59
N LYS A 8 5.66 4.17 -10.83
CA LYS A 8 4.78 3.73 -11.92
C LYS A 8 3.33 3.57 -11.48
N ALA A 9 3.05 3.62 -10.17
CA ALA A 9 1.70 3.59 -9.63
C ALA A 9 1.05 4.96 -9.61
N ARG A 10 -0.26 4.98 -9.91
CA ARG A 10 -1.15 6.10 -9.66
C ARG A 10 -2.04 5.79 -8.48
N VAL A 11 -2.05 6.63 -7.45
CA VAL A 11 -3.02 6.51 -6.35
C VAL A 11 -4.39 6.91 -6.89
N ILE A 12 -5.34 5.97 -6.88
CA ILE A 12 -6.71 6.21 -7.34
C ILE A 12 -7.71 6.37 -6.20
N ASN A 13 -7.39 5.79 -5.05
CA ASN A 13 -8.18 5.92 -3.84
C ASN A 13 -7.25 5.89 -2.62
N HIS A 14 -7.54 6.71 -1.62
CA HIS A 14 -6.88 6.69 -0.34
C HIS A 14 -7.91 7.02 0.73
N HIS A 15 -8.09 6.09 1.66
CA HIS A 15 -8.97 6.24 2.80
C HIS A 15 -8.16 6.04 4.09
N GLU A 16 -8.45 6.84 5.08
CA GLU A 16 -7.89 6.70 6.42
C GLU A 16 -9.02 6.50 7.43
N ALA A 17 -8.80 5.58 8.37
CA ALA A 17 -9.74 5.32 9.45
C ALA A 17 -8.97 5.26 10.76
N SER A 18 -9.45 5.99 11.77
CA SER A 18 -8.93 5.87 13.13
C SER A 18 -9.03 4.42 13.59
N TRP A 19 -7.94 3.89 14.10
CA TRP A 19 -7.85 2.55 14.64
C TRP A 19 -7.36 2.64 16.08
N ALA A 20 -8.07 2.00 16.99
CA ALA A 20 -7.63 1.91 18.37
C ALA A 20 -7.86 0.49 18.87
N SER A 21 -6.88 0.01 19.62
CA SER A 21 -6.91 -1.25 20.36
C SER A 21 -6.70 -0.96 21.84
N ILE A 22 -6.71 -1.99 22.67
CA ILE A 22 -6.58 -1.88 24.12
C ILE A 22 -5.26 -1.21 24.53
N THR A 23 -4.17 -1.45 23.77
CA THR A 23 -2.82 -1.00 24.12
C THR A 23 -2.23 0.03 23.16
N PHE A 24 -2.86 0.27 22.00
CA PHE A 24 -2.32 1.15 20.96
C PHE A 24 -3.44 1.91 20.25
N ALA A 25 -3.18 3.16 19.89
CA ALA A 25 -3.98 3.93 18.95
C ALA A 25 -3.16 4.21 17.69
N GLY A 26 -3.86 4.45 16.60
CA GLY A 26 -3.24 4.60 15.29
C GLY A 26 -4.25 4.95 14.21
N THR A 27 -3.77 4.91 12.99
CA THR A 27 -4.58 5.14 11.79
C THR A 27 -4.35 3.99 10.82
N ARG A 28 -5.44 3.40 10.34
CA ARG A 28 -5.41 2.43 9.26
C ARG A 28 -5.59 3.16 7.95
N HIS A 29 -4.57 3.11 7.10
CA HIS A 29 -4.57 3.69 5.77
C HIS A 29 -4.86 2.59 4.77
N ARG A 30 -5.92 2.75 3.99
CA ARG A 30 -6.23 1.89 2.84
C ARG A 30 -5.96 2.67 1.56
N ILE A 31 -5.04 2.20 0.75
CA ILE A 31 -4.56 2.90 -0.44
C ILE A 31 -4.72 1.97 -1.64
N THR A 32 -5.38 2.45 -2.68
CA THR A 32 -5.53 1.75 -3.95
C THR A 32 -4.64 2.40 -5.00
N LEU A 33 -3.74 1.59 -5.54
CA LEU A 33 -2.75 1.93 -6.54
C LEU A 33 -3.16 1.29 -7.87
N GLU A 34 -3.09 2.06 -8.95
CA GLU A 34 -3.34 1.60 -10.31
C GLU A 34 -2.05 1.68 -11.13
N PHE A 35 -1.72 0.59 -11.78
CA PHE A 35 -0.57 0.41 -12.65
C PHE A 35 -1.09 0.14 -14.07
N ARG A 36 -0.70 0.97 -15.04
CA ARG A 36 -1.16 0.85 -16.43
C ARG A 36 -0.01 0.55 -17.37
N GLY A 37 -0.20 -0.46 -18.22
CA GLY A 37 0.83 -0.94 -19.15
C GLY A 37 1.77 -1.97 -18.52
N GLU A 38 2.40 -2.78 -19.38
CA GLU A 38 3.19 -3.96 -18.98
C GLU A 38 4.29 -3.62 -17.96
N GLU A 39 5.10 -2.57 -18.19
CA GLU A 39 6.15 -2.15 -17.26
C GLU A 39 5.62 -1.79 -15.86
N ALA A 40 4.44 -1.15 -15.80
CA ALA A 40 3.84 -0.77 -14.53
C ALA A 40 3.27 -2.01 -13.82
N ILE A 41 2.71 -2.96 -14.57
CA ILE A 41 2.21 -4.23 -14.03
C ILE A 41 3.35 -5.02 -13.40
N GLU A 42 4.51 -5.13 -14.06
CA GLU A 42 5.70 -5.78 -13.48
C GLU A 42 6.16 -5.08 -12.18
N ALA A 43 6.14 -3.74 -12.15
CA ALA A 43 6.42 -2.99 -10.93
C ALA A 43 5.38 -3.25 -9.83
N GLY A 44 4.12 -3.44 -10.19
CA GLY A 44 3.04 -3.78 -9.25
C GLY A 44 3.18 -5.20 -8.69
N GLU A 45 3.59 -6.19 -9.49
CA GLU A 45 3.90 -7.53 -8.99
C GLU A 45 5.06 -7.52 -8.00
N CYS A 46 6.11 -6.77 -8.32
CA CYS A 46 7.23 -6.49 -7.42
C CYS A 46 6.73 -5.84 -6.11
N PHE A 47 5.88 -4.82 -6.22
CA PHE A 47 5.26 -4.16 -5.07
C PHE A 47 4.49 -5.15 -4.18
N ILE A 48 3.70 -6.07 -4.75
CA ILE A 48 2.95 -7.07 -3.99
C ILE A 48 3.90 -7.98 -3.20
N ALA A 49 5.00 -8.41 -3.82
CA ALA A 49 5.97 -9.29 -3.17
C ALA A 49 6.74 -8.58 -2.05
N PHE A 50 7.18 -7.34 -2.27
CA PHE A 50 8.03 -6.62 -1.31
C PHE A 50 7.26 -5.84 -0.24
N LEU A 51 5.99 -5.48 -0.46
CA LEU A 51 5.24 -4.66 0.50
C LEU A 51 5.19 -5.25 1.92
N PRO A 52 4.87 -6.54 2.12
CA PRO A 52 4.76 -7.12 3.47
C PRO A 52 6.10 -7.22 4.20
N GLU A 53 7.19 -7.34 3.45
CA GLU A 53 8.55 -7.47 3.99
C GLU A 53 9.25 -6.11 4.13
N HIS A 54 8.67 -5.04 3.57
CA HIS A 54 9.30 -3.73 3.55
C HIS A 54 9.14 -2.99 4.88
N GLU A 55 10.25 -2.79 5.58
CA GLU A 55 10.29 -1.94 6.76
C GLU A 55 10.13 -0.46 6.37
N PHE A 56 9.02 0.14 6.80
CA PHE A 56 8.75 1.55 6.59
C PHE A 56 9.42 2.39 7.67
N THR A 57 10.42 3.18 7.29
CA THR A 57 10.99 4.20 8.17
C THR A 57 10.24 5.52 7.96
N ILE A 58 9.21 5.79 8.78
CA ILE A 58 8.49 7.06 8.80
C ILE A 58 8.89 7.82 10.07
N ALA A 59 9.32 9.07 9.93
CA ALA A 59 9.76 9.86 11.09
C ALA A 59 8.58 10.12 12.05
N GLY A 60 8.68 9.61 13.28
CA GLY A 60 7.69 9.79 14.34
C GLY A 60 6.43 8.93 14.22
N GLN A 61 6.40 7.97 13.30
CA GLN A 61 5.29 7.03 13.14
C GLN A 61 5.81 5.61 12.90
N LEU A 62 5.23 4.64 13.60
CA LEU A 62 5.60 3.24 13.47
C LEU A 62 4.57 2.53 12.59
N VAL A 63 5.00 1.95 11.47
CA VAL A 63 4.13 1.09 10.66
C VAL A 63 4.13 -0.30 11.30
N ALA A 64 3.02 -0.65 11.94
CA ALA A 64 2.87 -1.94 12.62
C ALA A 64 2.53 -3.07 11.67
N ASP A 65 1.83 -2.77 10.58
CA ASP A 65 1.42 -3.75 9.59
C ASP A 65 1.32 -3.09 8.22
N ALA A 66 1.75 -3.80 7.18
CA ALA A 66 1.55 -3.41 5.78
C ALA A 66 1.22 -4.66 4.97
N ALA A 67 0.05 -4.70 4.36
CA ALA A 67 -0.43 -5.87 3.65
C ALA A 67 -1.15 -5.48 2.37
N VAL A 68 -1.00 -6.30 1.33
CA VAL A 68 -1.87 -6.24 0.16
C VAL A 68 -3.15 -7.00 0.48
N VAL A 69 -4.29 -6.33 0.36
CA VAL A 69 -5.61 -6.91 0.70
C VAL A 69 -6.45 -7.22 -0.53
N GLU A 70 -6.16 -6.60 -1.66
CA GLU A 70 -6.86 -6.83 -2.92
C GLU A 70 -5.93 -6.60 -4.11
N VAL A 71 -6.06 -7.45 -5.12
CA VAL A 71 -5.36 -7.34 -6.40
C VAL A 71 -6.36 -7.63 -7.50
N ASP A 72 -6.53 -6.68 -8.41
CA ASP A 72 -7.36 -6.81 -9.61
C ASP A 72 -6.47 -6.62 -10.84
N HIS A 73 -6.40 -7.65 -11.69
CA HIS A 73 -5.62 -7.61 -12.92
C HIS A 73 -6.56 -7.71 -14.12
N SER A 74 -6.70 -6.61 -14.84
CA SER A 74 -7.42 -6.50 -16.09
C SER A 74 -6.46 -6.65 -17.27
N LEU A 75 -6.80 -7.50 -18.24
CA LEU A 75 -5.95 -7.78 -19.40
C LEU A 75 -6.24 -6.89 -20.62
N ASP A 76 -7.43 -6.28 -20.69
CA ASP A 76 -7.84 -5.39 -21.79
C ASP A 76 -8.73 -4.24 -21.28
N PRO A 77 -8.21 -3.00 -21.18
CA PRO A 77 -6.79 -2.65 -21.29
C PRO A 77 -5.97 -3.27 -20.13
N ALA A 78 -4.68 -3.51 -20.38
CA ALA A 78 -3.74 -4.05 -19.39
C ALA A 78 -3.56 -3.07 -18.20
N VAL A 79 -4.22 -3.39 -17.09
CA VAL A 79 -4.24 -2.59 -15.87
C VAL A 79 -4.19 -3.50 -14.64
N LEU A 80 -3.29 -3.20 -13.71
CA LEU A 80 -3.19 -3.85 -12.42
C LEU A 80 -3.56 -2.86 -11.32
N THR A 81 -4.60 -3.17 -10.55
CA THR A 81 -5.04 -2.38 -9.40
C THR A 81 -4.72 -3.16 -8.13
N ILE A 82 -4.04 -2.52 -7.19
CA ILE A 82 -3.62 -3.12 -5.93
C ILE A 82 -4.17 -2.26 -4.80
N THR A 83 -4.93 -2.86 -3.89
CA THR A 83 -5.31 -2.21 -2.64
C THR A 83 -4.43 -2.76 -1.53
N CYS A 84 -3.69 -1.88 -0.88
CA CYS A 84 -2.93 -2.18 0.31
C CYS A 84 -3.52 -1.48 1.54
N GLU A 85 -3.28 -2.08 2.69
CA GLU A 85 -3.57 -1.51 3.99
C GLU A 85 -2.28 -1.36 4.78
N LEU A 86 -2.13 -0.21 5.41
CA LEU A 86 -1.04 0.08 6.34
C LEU A 86 -1.64 0.49 7.68
N LEU A 87 -1.16 -0.12 8.76
CA LEU A 87 -1.47 0.28 10.11
C LEU A 87 -0.34 1.13 10.66
N LEU A 88 -0.59 2.42 10.82
CA LEU A 88 0.33 3.35 11.45
C LEU A 88 -0.07 3.50 12.91
N LEU A 89 0.86 3.26 13.83
CA LEU A 89 0.66 3.52 15.25
C LEU A 89 1.16 4.92 15.59
N GLU A 90 0.43 5.59 16.47
CA GLU A 90 0.88 6.83 17.09
C GLU A 90 1.95 6.48 18.14
N GLU A 91 3.10 7.15 18.08
CA GLU A 91 4.07 7.08 19.18
C GLU A 91 3.50 7.88 20.36
N GLY A 92 3.29 7.21 21.50
CA GLY A 92 2.75 7.79 22.72
C GLY A 92 3.77 8.59 23.53
#